data_AF-A0A351R9S5-F1
#
_entry.id   AF-A0A351R9S5-F1
#
_cell.length_a   1.000
_cell.length_b   1.000
_cell.length_c   1.000
_cell.angle_alpha   90.00
_cell.angle_beta   90.00
_cell.angle_gamma   90.00
#
_symmetry.space_group_name_H-M   'P 1'
#
loop_
_entity.id
_entity.type
_entity.pdbx_description
1 polymer ?
#
loop_
_entity_poly.entity_id
_entity_poly.type
_entity_poly.pdbx_seq_one_letter_code
_entity_poly.pdbx_strand_id
1 'polypeptide(L)'
;MTSITHRNAPSEVVQNLQLSGLSQLMARLLAARGVSDAAQTSIHLNALLPPQQLTNNQAMAKLLAEAIKANKKLLVVGDYDADGATATAVAVKGLRMFGANVDFLVPNRFEYGYGLTPEIVKLAATQAPDIIVTVDNGIASVDGVAVANAMGMQVLITDHHLPGS
;
A
#
# COMPACT_ATOMS: atom_id res chain seq x y z
N MET A 1 27.25 21.27 8.78
CA MET A 1 26.65 22.44 9.47
C MET A 1 25.15 22.27 9.46
N THR A 2 24.47 22.46 10.59
CA THR A 2 23.01 22.40 10.66
C THR A 2 22.41 23.61 9.95
N SER A 3 21.61 23.40 8.91
CA SER A 3 20.87 24.48 8.23
C SER A 3 19.56 24.73 8.98
N ILE A 4 19.37 25.95 9.49
CA ILE A 4 18.11 26.37 10.09
C ILE A 4 17.25 27.01 9.01
N THR A 5 16.15 26.36 8.65
CA THR A 5 15.18 26.89 7.69
C THR A 5 14.02 27.58 8.42
N HIS A 6 13.85 28.88 8.20
CA HIS A 6 12.65 29.58 8.65
C HIS A 6 11.49 29.26 7.70
N ARG A 7 10.41 28.69 8.25
CA ARG A 7 9.18 28.44 7.49
C ARG A 7 8.21 29.61 7.70
N ASN A 8 7.62 30.08 6.60
CA ASN A 8 6.59 31.11 6.65
C ASN A 8 5.30 30.52 7.26
N ALA A 9 4.64 31.29 8.14
CA ALA A 9 3.34 30.96 8.71
C ALA A 9 2.39 32.12 8.43
N PRO A 10 1.59 32.07 7.34
CA PRO A 10 0.71 33.17 6.98
C PRO A 10 -0.23 33.52 8.14
N SER A 11 -0.27 34.80 8.53
CA SER A 11 -1.02 35.26 9.70
C SER A 11 -2.51 34.93 9.62
N GLU A 12 -3.10 35.01 8.43
CA GLU A 12 -4.49 34.64 8.17
C GLU A 12 -4.74 33.15 8.48
N VAL A 13 -3.87 32.26 8.00
CA VAL A 13 -3.97 30.81 8.25
C VAL A 13 -3.82 30.51 9.74
N VAL A 14 -2.88 31.17 10.42
CA VAL A 14 -2.70 31.03 11.87
C VAL A 14 -3.96 31.45 12.61
N GLN A 15 -4.56 32.59 12.25
CA GLN A 15 -5.76 33.10 12.89
C GLN A 15 -6.96 32.15 12.68
N ASN A 16 -7.14 31.61 11.47
CA ASN A 16 -8.20 30.65 11.16
C ASN A 16 -8.08 29.38 12.02
N LEU A 17 -6.86 28.81 12.12
CA LEU A 17 -6.60 27.64 12.96
C LEU A 17 -6.86 27.91 14.45
N GLN A 18 -6.59 29.13 14.93
CA GLN A 18 -6.91 29.51 16.31
C GLN A 18 -8.42 29.60 16.56
N LEU A 19 -9.18 30.13 15.60
CA LEU A 19 -10.64 30.18 15.68
C LEU A 19 -11.25 28.77 15.71
N SER A 20 -10.56 27.76 15.16
CA SER A 20 -10.93 26.35 15.28
C SER A 20 -10.58 25.71 16.64
N GLY A 21 -10.06 26.49 17.61
CA GLY A 21 -9.77 26.03 18.96
C GLY A 21 -8.31 25.60 19.21
N LEU A 22 -7.42 25.78 18.24
CA LEU A 22 -5.99 25.48 18.42
C LEU A 22 -5.27 26.61 19.18
N SER A 23 -4.28 26.25 20.00
CA SER A 23 -3.44 27.26 20.66
C SER A 23 -2.60 28.03 19.63
N GLN A 24 -2.22 29.27 19.95
CA GLN A 24 -1.37 30.12 19.10
C GLN A 24 -0.10 29.38 18.61
N LEU A 25 0.53 28.61 19.50
CA LEU A 25 1.74 27.86 19.18
C LEU A 25 1.45 26.76 18.15
N MET A 26 0.37 25.98 18.35
CA MET A 26 0.00 24.91 17.42
C MET A 26 -0.43 25.46 16.07
N ALA A 27 -1.27 26.50 16.05
CA ALA A 27 -1.69 27.16 14.82
C ALA A 27 -0.51 27.66 14.00
N ARG A 28 0.48 28.29 14.64
CA ARG A 28 1.71 28.74 13.96
C ARG A 28 2.55 27.58 13.41
N LEU A 29 2.70 26.48 14.17
CA LEU A 29 3.48 25.31 13.75
C LEU A 29 2.82 24.52 12.61
N LEU A 30 1.49 24.49 12.58
CA LEU A 30 0.68 23.83 11.55
C LEU A 30 0.63 24.66 10.27
N ALA A 31 0.38 25.97 10.38
CA ALA A 31 0.45 26.89 9.24
C ALA A 31 1.83 26.84 8.55
N ALA A 32 2.91 26.79 9.35
CA ALA A 32 4.27 26.63 8.84
C ALA A 32 4.54 25.28 8.13
N ARG A 33 3.65 24.30 8.28
CA ARG A 33 3.69 22.99 7.60
C ARG A 33 2.70 22.88 6.45
N GLY A 34 2.02 23.97 6.10
CA GLY A 34 1.02 23.99 5.02
C GLY A 34 -0.36 23.49 5.45
N VAL A 35 -0.60 23.28 6.75
CA VAL A 35 -1.93 22.96 7.26
C VAL A 35 -2.71 24.26 7.37
N SER A 36 -3.83 24.35 6.66
CA SER A 36 -4.69 25.54 6.61
C SER A 36 -6.04 25.36 7.28
N ASP A 37 -6.41 24.12 7.59
CA ASP A 37 -7.67 23.74 8.21
C ASP A 37 -7.40 22.71 9.32
N ALA A 38 -8.02 22.89 10.49
CA ALA A 38 -7.90 21.97 11.61
C ALA A 38 -8.37 20.55 11.24
N ALA A 39 -9.31 20.40 10.31
CA ALA A 39 -9.77 19.11 9.79
C ALA A 39 -8.64 18.27 9.17
N GLN A 40 -7.60 18.91 8.62
CA GLN A 40 -6.43 18.21 8.04
C GLN A 40 -5.57 17.51 9.09
N THR A 41 -5.75 17.83 10.37
CA THR A 41 -5.06 17.16 11.49
C THR A 41 -5.86 16.01 12.08
N SER A 42 -7.04 15.72 11.53
CA SER A 42 -7.88 14.62 12.00
C SER A 42 -7.15 13.29 11.83
N ILE A 43 -7.13 12.52 12.90
CA ILE A 43 -6.63 11.13 12.94
C ILE A 43 -7.79 10.12 12.94
N HIS A 44 -9.02 10.59 12.80
CA HIS A 44 -10.21 9.74 12.80
C HIS A 44 -10.31 8.96 11.49
N LEU A 45 -10.80 7.72 11.58
CA LEU A 45 -10.92 6.82 10.44
C LEU A 45 -11.79 7.42 9.31
N ASN A 46 -12.81 8.20 9.65
CA ASN A 46 -13.70 8.85 8.68
C ASN A 46 -13.06 10.04 7.93
N ALA A 47 -11.87 10.48 8.35
CA ALA A 47 -11.09 11.51 7.67
C ALA A 47 -10.04 10.92 6.72
N LEU A 48 -9.84 9.60 6.70
CA LEU A 48 -8.99 8.96 5.71
C LEU A 48 -9.63 9.05 4.32
N LEU A 49 -8.79 9.11 3.29
CA LEU A 49 -9.26 9.05 1.91
C LEU A 49 -10.03 7.74 1.68
N PRO A 50 -11.21 7.80 1.03
CA PRO A 50 -11.99 6.60 0.77
C PRO A 50 -11.23 5.68 -0.21
N PRO A 51 -11.22 4.36 0.02
CA PRO A 51 -10.43 3.42 -0.78
C PRO A 51 -10.80 3.41 -2.27
N GLN A 52 -12.02 3.86 -2.62
CA GLN A 52 -12.47 3.99 -4.00
C GLN A 52 -11.67 5.03 -4.80
N GLN A 53 -10.95 5.95 -4.13
CA GLN A 53 -10.05 6.89 -4.79
C GLN A 53 -8.71 6.27 -5.18
N LEU A 54 -8.35 5.10 -4.64
CA LEU A 54 -7.15 4.38 -5.05
C LEU A 54 -7.34 3.84 -6.46
N THR A 55 -6.34 4.08 -7.33
CA THR A 55 -6.36 3.65 -8.72
C THR A 55 -6.68 2.17 -8.83
N ASN A 56 -7.63 1.82 -9.70
CA ASN A 56 -8.08 0.45 -9.96
C ASN A 56 -8.62 -0.35 -8.76
N ASN A 57 -8.83 0.26 -7.59
CA ASN A 57 -9.26 -0.45 -6.38
C ASN A 57 -10.54 -1.28 -6.58
N GLN A 58 -11.59 -0.65 -7.14
CA GLN A 58 -12.86 -1.33 -7.37
C GLN A 58 -12.74 -2.45 -8.42
N ALA A 59 -11.88 -2.30 -9.42
CA ALA A 59 -11.66 -3.31 -10.45
C ALA A 59 -10.95 -4.54 -9.85
N MET A 60 -9.89 -4.32 -9.07
CA MET A 60 -9.18 -5.38 -8.37
C MET A 60 -10.06 -6.08 -7.33
N ALA A 61 -10.89 -5.34 -6.59
CA ALA A 61 -11.81 -5.92 -5.62
C ALA A 61 -12.83 -6.87 -6.28
N LYS A 62 -13.33 -6.54 -7.48
CA LYS A 62 -14.20 -7.42 -8.26
C LYS A 62 -13.48 -8.69 -8.69
N LEU A 63 -12.27 -8.58 -9.22
CA LEU A 63 -11.44 -9.73 -9.62
C LEU A 63 -11.17 -10.67 -8.44
N LEU A 64 -10.83 -10.13 -7.28
CA LEU A 64 -10.64 -10.92 -6.06
C LEU A 64 -11.93 -11.59 -5.61
N ALA A 65 -13.07 -10.88 -5.63
CA ALA A 65 -14.35 -11.47 -5.26
C ALA A 65 -14.76 -12.62 -6.19
N GLU A 66 -14.50 -12.49 -7.50
CA GLU A 66 -14.72 -13.56 -8.48
C GLU A 66 -13.77 -14.75 -8.26
N ALA A 67 -12.49 -14.49 -8.01
CA ALA A 67 -11.50 -15.51 -7.70
C ALA A 67 -11.86 -16.31 -6.43
N ILE A 68 -12.32 -15.63 -5.39
CA ILE A 68 -12.79 -16.24 -4.14
C ILE A 68 -14.00 -17.14 -4.41
N LYS A 69 -15.00 -16.65 -5.16
CA LYS A 69 -16.17 -17.46 -5.55
C LYS A 69 -15.80 -18.71 -6.34
N ALA A 70 -14.78 -18.59 -7.20
CA ALA A 70 -14.24 -19.70 -7.99
C ALA A 70 -13.26 -20.59 -7.21
N ASN A 71 -13.07 -20.36 -5.90
CA ASN A 71 -12.14 -21.07 -5.03
C ASN A 71 -10.69 -21.12 -5.58
N LYS A 72 -10.28 -20.05 -6.25
CA LYS A 72 -8.92 -19.89 -6.78
C LYS A 72 -7.90 -19.81 -5.65
N LYS A 73 -6.73 -20.42 -5.85
CA LYS A 73 -5.62 -20.36 -4.89
C LYS A 73 -4.90 -19.02 -5.04
N LEU A 74 -4.98 -18.19 -4.00
CA LEU A 74 -4.28 -16.92 -3.91
C LEU A 74 -2.95 -17.10 -3.17
N LEU A 75 -1.92 -16.40 -3.60
CA LEU A 75 -0.66 -16.25 -2.85
C LEU A 75 -0.35 -14.77 -2.68
N VAL A 76 -0.32 -14.31 -1.43
CA VAL A 76 0.13 -12.95 -1.10
C VAL A 76 1.65 -12.91 -1.06
N VAL A 77 2.26 -12.07 -1.90
CA VAL A 77 3.72 -11.84 -1.89
C VAL A 77 3.99 -10.47 -1.28
N GLY A 78 4.47 -10.47 -0.04
CA GLY A 78 4.73 -9.24 0.71
C GLY A 78 6.19 -8.84 0.76
N ASP A 79 6.45 -7.59 1.14
CA ASP A 79 7.79 -7.14 1.50
C ASP A 79 8.19 -7.54 2.94
N TYR A 80 9.49 -7.52 3.24
CA TYR A 80 10.06 -7.99 4.50
C TYR A 80 10.05 -6.95 5.63
N ASP A 81 9.78 -5.69 5.32
CA ASP A 81 9.79 -4.62 6.32
C ASP A 81 8.48 -4.54 7.12
N ALA A 82 8.34 -3.51 7.95
CA ALA A 82 7.15 -3.39 8.80
C ALA A 82 5.86 -3.15 7.99
N ASP A 83 5.93 -2.42 6.88
CA ASP A 83 4.75 -2.17 6.05
C ASP A 83 4.37 -3.45 5.31
N GLY A 84 5.32 -4.06 4.59
CA GLY A 84 5.10 -5.33 3.89
C GLY A 84 4.60 -6.47 4.77
N ALA A 85 5.17 -6.63 5.97
CA ALA A 85 4.74 -7.66 6.91
C ALA A 85 3.33 -7.40 7.46
N THR A 86 2.99 -6.14 7.77
CA THR A 86 1.65 -5.80 8.27
C THR A 86 0.60 -5.85 7.16
N ALA A 87 0.92 -5.38 5.96
CA ALA A 87 0.08 -5.48 4.77
C ALA A 87 -0.21 -6.95 4.42
N THR A 88 0.81 -7.82 4.49
CA THR A 88 0.64 -9.28 4.29
C THR A 88 -0.33 -9.85 5.31
N ALA A 89 -0.16 -9.53 6.59
CA ALA A 89 -1.04 -10.01 7.65
C ALA A 89 -2.48 -9.53 7.46
N VAL A 90 -2.68 -8.26 7.07
CA VAL A 90 -4.01 -7.67 6.80
C VAL A 90 -4.65 -8.35 5.59
N ALA A 91 -3.92 -8.50 4.48
CA ALA A 91 -4.42 -9.13 3.26
C ALA A 91 -4.84 -10.59 3.52
N VAL A 92 -3.97 -11.38 4.13
CA VAL A 92 -4.25 -12.80 4.43
C VAL A 92 -5.43 -12.94 5.37
N LYS A 93 -5.49 -12.17 6.47
CA LYS A 93 -6.60 -12.23 7.42
C LYS A 93 -7.92 -11.80 6.77
N GLY A 94 -7.93 -10.68 6.05
CA GLY A 94 -9.12 -10.16 5.38
C GLY A 94 -9.64 -11.11 4.31
N LEU A 95 -8.77 -11.60 3.43
CA LEU A 95 -9.14 -12.55 2.38
C LEU A 95 -9.69 -13.87 2.97
N ARG A 96 -9.08 -14.39 4.04
CA ARG A 96 -9.62 -15.58 4.75
C ARG A 96 -11.00 -15.33 5.36
N MET A 97 -11.25 -14.14 5.91
CA MET A 97 -12.58 -13.77 6.41
C MET A 97 -13.65 -13.75 5.30
N PHE A 98 -13.25 -13.46 4.07
CA PHE A 98 -14.12 -13.57 2.88
C PHE A 98 -14.21 -14.98 2.30
N GLY A 99 -13.53 -15.97 2.88
CA GLY A 99 -13.55 -17.37 2.44
C GLY A 99 -12.51 -17.73 1.37
N ALA A 100 -11.48 -16.90 1.17
CA ALA A 100 -10.43 -17.18 0.19
C ALA A 100 -9.53 -18.37 0.59
N ASN A 101 -9.17 -19.21 -0.38
CA ASN A 101 -8.03 -20.11 -0.29
C ASN A 101 -6.73 -19.31 -0.52
N VAL A 102 -6.10 -18.84 0.56
CA VAL A 102 -4.95 -17.95 0.49
C VAL A 102 -3.82 -18.36 1.42
N ASP A 103 -2.62 -18.34 0.86
CA ASP A 103 -1.35 -18.44 1.58
C ASP A 103 -0.49 -17.19 1.34
N PHE A 104 0.71 -17.15 1.90
CA PHE A 104 1.64 -16.04 1.71
C PHE A 104 3.09 -16.49 1.51
N LEU A 105 3.88 -15.58 0.93
CA LEU A 105 5.31 -15.71 0.75
C LEU A 105 5.96 -14.35 1.06
N VAL A 106 6.91 -14.33 2.01
CA VAL A 106 7.80 -13.19 2.24
C VAL A 106 9.20 -13.63 1.82
N PRO A 107 9.74 -13.14 0.69
CA PRO A 107 11.01 -13.62 0.15
C PRO A 107 12.22 -13.05 0.92
N ASN A 108 13.32 -13.80 0.93
CA ASN A 108 14.59 -13.31 1.44
C ASN A 108 15.20 -12.31 0.44
N ARG A 109 15.15 -11.02 0.78
CA ARG A 109 15.66 -9.94 -0.08
C ARG A 109 17.13 -10.08 -0.44
N PHE A 110 17.94 -10.71 0.42
CA PHE A 110 19.38 -10.87 0.18
C PHE A 110 19.67 -11.95 -0.85
N GLU A 111 18.75 -12.89 -1.03
CA GLU A 111 18.87 -13.98 -2.00
C GLU A 111 18.22 -13.62 -3.34
N TYR A 112 17.06 -12.94 -3.31
CA TYR A 112 16.22 -12.79 -4.49
C TYR A 112 16.01 -11.34 -4.96
N GLY A 113 16.60 -10.37 -4.27
CA GLY A 113 16.40 -8.95 -4.55
C GLY A 113 15.08 -8.40 -4.01
N TYR A 114 14.69 -7.23 -4.51
CA TYR A 114 13.48 -6.50 -4.09
C TYR A 114 12.39 -6.57 -5.16
N GLY A 115 11.13 -6.60 -4.74
CA GLY A 115 9.98 -6.69 -5.62
C GLY A 115 9.65 -8.12 -6.04
N LEU A 116 8.73 -8.26 -7.00
CA LEU A 116 8.36 -9.55 -7.58
C LEU A 116 9.35 -9.92 -8.68
N THR A 117 10.52 -10.47 -8.34
CA THR A 117 11.52 -10.89 -9.34
C THR A 117 11.13 -12.20 -10.03
N PRO A 118 11.66 -12.50 -11.23
CA PRO A 118 11.49 -13.81 -11.88
C PRO A 118 11.79 -15.01 -10.97
N GLU A 119 12.79 -14.90 -10.11
CA GLU A 119 13.18 -15.93 -9.14
C GLU A 119 12.13 -16.10 -8.05
N ILE A 120 11.59 -15.00 -7.52
CA ILE A 120 10.47 -15.02 -6.55
C ILE A 120 9.23 -15.62 -7.18
N VAL A 121 8.96 -15.36 -8.46
CA VAL A 121 7.83 -15.96 -9.19
C VAL A 121 8.02 -17.48 -9.33
N LYS A 122 9.23 -17.94 -9.66
CA LYS A 122 9.54 -19.38 -9.68
C LYS A 122 9.37 -20.03 -8.31
N LEU A 123 9.78 -19.32 -7.24
CA LEU A 123 9.56 -19.77 -5.86
C LEU A 123 8.07 -19.84 -5.52
N ALA A 124 7.31 -18.79 -5.85
CA ALA A 124 5.85 -18.75 -5.70
C ALA A 124 5.15 -19.89 -6.44
N ALA A 125 5.61 -20.22 -7.64
CA ALA A 125 5.06 -21.32 -8.45
C ALA A 125 5.18 -22.70 -7.79
N THR A 126 6.12 -22.90 -6.85
CA THR A 126 6.20 -24.15 -6.06
C THR A 126 4.95 -24.37 -5.19
N GLN A 127 4.22 -23.30 -4.88
CA GLN A 127 2.94 -23.35 -4.19
C GLN A 127 1.74 -23.45 -5.15
N ALA A 128 1.97 -23.45 -6.48
CA ALA A 128 0.94 -23.53 -7.52
C ALA A 128 -0.28 -22.57 -7.31
N PRO A 129 -0.07 -21.26 -7.11
CA PRO A 129 -1.18 -20.32 -7.03
C PRO A 129 -1.82 -20.08 -8.41
N ASP A 130 -3.12 -19.83 -8.42
CA ASP A 130 -3.80 -19.27 -9.59
C ASP A 130 -3.49 -17.76 -9.74
N ILE A 131 -3.40 -17.05 -8.61
CA ILE A 131 -3.23 -15.60 -8.57
C ILE A 131 -2.17 -15.22 -7.54
N ILE A 132 -1.19 -14.42 -7.96
CA ILE A 132 -0.25 -13.72 -7.09
C ILE A 132 -0.82 -12.34 -6.77
N VAL A 133 -0.89 -12.00 -5.49
CA VAL A 133 -1.28 -10.66 -5.01
C VAL A 133 -0.07 -10.05 -4.31
N THR A 134 0.54 -9.02 -4.89
CA THR A 134 1.65 -8.32 -4.23
C THR A 134 1.11 -7.25 -3.28
N VAL A 135 1.76 -7.13 -2.12
CA VAL A 135 1.51 -6.07 -1.14
C VAL A 135 2.82 -5.39 -0.80
N ASP A 136 2.82 -4.05 -0.85
CA ASP A 136 4.00 -3.21 -0.60
C ASP A 136 5.17 -3.47 -1.55
N ASN A 137 4.88 -4.04 -2.73
CA ASN A 137 5.86 -4.25 -3.78
C ASN A 137 5.17 -4.49 -5.13
N GLY A 138 5.96 -4.56 -6.20
CA GLY A 138 5.52 -5.03 -7.50
C GLY A 138 5.35 -3.95 -8.56
N ILE A 139 5.25 -2.66 -8.21
CA ILE A 139 4.94 -1.59 -9.19
C ILE A 139 5.96 -1.45 -10.33
N ALA A 140 7.21 -1.87 -10.09
CA ALA A 140 8.29 -1.87 -11.08
C ALA A 140 8.65 -3.29 -11.59
N SER A 141 7.92 -4.34 -11.19
CA SER A 141 8.28 -5.74 -11.41
C SER A 141 7.82 -6.30 -12.76
N VAL A 142 8.12 -5.59 -13.85
CA VAL A 142 7.68 -5.94 -15.22
C VAL A 142 8.11 -7.36 -15.61
N ASP A 143 9.38 -7.70 -15.39
CA ASP A 143 9.92 -9.02 -15.75
C ASP A 143 9.30 -10.15 -14.93
N GLY A 144 9.08 -9.94 -13.63
CA GLY A 144 8.40 -10.93 -12.79
C GLY A 144 6.95 -11.13 -13.21
N VAL A 145 6.22 -10.07 -13.50
CA VAL A 145 4.84 -10.15 -14.01
C VAL A 145 4.82 -10.91 -15.34
N ALA A 146 5.77 -10.66 -16.25
CA ALA A 146 5.88 -11.38 -17.51
C ALA A 146 6.12 -12.89 -17.29
N VAL A 147 7.01 -13.26 -16.36
CA VAL A 147 7.26 -14.67 -16.01
C VAL A 147 6.03 -15.31 -15.37
N ALA A 148 5.33 -14.61 -14.48
CA ALA A 148 4.12 -15.13 -13.84
C ALA A 148 3.02 -15.43 -14.87
N ASN A 149 2.79 -14.47 -15.78
CA ASN A 149 1.84 -14.62 -16.87
C ASN A 149 2.22 -15.77 -17.82
N ALA A 150 3.51 -15.93 -18.15
CA ALA A 150 4.01 -17.04 -18.97
C ALA A 150 3.81 -18.40 -18.29
N MET A 151 3.79 -18.44 -16.96
CA MET A 151 3.47 -19.63 -16.16
C MET A 151 1.97 -19.82 -15.91
N GLY A 152 1.11 -18.97 -16.50
CA GLY A 152 -0.35 -19.06 -16.38
C GLY A 152 -0.92 -18.50 -15.08
N MET A 153 -0.12 -17.78 -14.28
CA MET A 153 -0.55 -17.15 -13.04
C MET A 153 -0.98 -15.70 -13.30
N GLN A 154 -2.13 -15.30 -12.77
CA GLN A 154 -2.55 -13.90 -12.80
C GLN A 154 -1.80 -13.11 -11.72
N VAL A 155 -1.46 -11.83 -12.00
CA VAL A 155 -0.84 -10.95 -11.00
C VAL A 155 -1.72 -9.74 -10.71
N LEU A 156 -1.93 -9.46 -9.43
CA LEU A 156 -2.58 -8.25 -8.94
C LEU A 156 -1.60 -7.50 -8.04
N ILE A 157 -1.44 -6.19 -8.26
CA ILE A 157 -0.40 -5.38 -7.60
C ILE A 157 -1.02 -4.32 -6.71
N THR A 158 -0.56 -4.27 -5.45
CA THR A 158 -0.84 -3.18 -4.52
C THR A 158 0.48 -2.65 -3.97
N ASP A 159 0.76 -1.39 -4.26
CA ASP A 159 2.07 -0.80 -4.00
C ASP A 159 1.94 0.74 -3.96
N HIS A 160 2.85 1.39 -3.25
CA HIS A 160 2.95 2.84 -3.11
C HIS A 160 4.35 3.40 -3.45
N HIS A 161 5.27 2.53 -3.87
CA HIS A 161 6.57 2.93 -4.39
C HIS A 161 6.46 3.70 -5.71
N LEU A 162 7.56 4.30 -6.15
CA LEU A 162 7.62 4.97 -7.44
C LEU A 162 7.49 3.92 -8.57
N PRO A 163 6.64 4.17 -9.58
CA PRO A 163 6.53 3.27 -10.72
C PRO A 163 7.85 3.19 -11.49
N GLY A 164 8.14 2.01 -12.04
CA GLY A 164 9.27 1.81 -12.95
C GLY A 164 9.09 2.55 -14.28
N SER A 165 10.20 2.73 -15.02
CA SER A 165 10.23 3.29 -16.36
C SER A 165 9.83 2.29 -17.43
#